data_AF-A0A6L3N8V4-F1
#
_entry.id   AF-A0A6L3N8V4-F1
#
_cell.length_a   1.000
_cell.length_b   1.000
_cell.length_c   1.000
_cell.angle_alpha   90.00
_cell.angle_beta   90.00
_cell.angle_gamma   90.00
#
_symmetry.space_group_name_H-M   'P 1'
#
loop_
_entity.id
_entity.type
_entity.pdbx_description
1 polymer ?
#
loop_
_entity_poly.entity_id
_entity_poly.type
_entity_poly.pdbx_seq_one_letter_code
_entity_poly.pdbx_strand_id
1 'polypeptide(L)' 'MSQSSRPIKSLQIGMHWFPERAGGLDRMYYSLVGALPGAGVEVRGLVAGSPKVADDTGGAIQGFGPA' A
#
# COMPACT_ATOMS: atom_id res chain seq x y z
N MET A 1 -3.88 7.49 34.03
CA MET A 1 -4.73 6.87 32.99
C MET A 1 -3.99 6.95 31.68
N SER A 2 -3.37 5.87 31.19
CA SER A 2 -2.81 5.87 29.83
C SER A 2 -3.96 5.86 28.83
N GLN A 3 -4.11 6.92 28.05
CA GLN A 3 -4.95 6.85 26.87
C GLN A 3 -4.30 5.86 25.90
N SER A 4 -4.97 4.75 25.63
CA SER A 4 -4.61 3.89 24.52
C SER A 4 -4.88 4.67 23.23
N SER A 5 -3.83 5.21 22.62
CA SER A 5 -3.94 5.82 21.29
C SER A 5 -4.44 4.76 20.31
N ARG A 6 -5.51 5.07 19.57
CA ARG A 6 -5.96 4.17 18.49
C ARG A 6 -4.97 4.26 17.33
N PRO A 7 -4.58 3.13 16.72
CA PRO A 7 -3.68 3.15 15.58
C PRO A 7 -4.31 3.92 14.43
N ILE A 8 -3.49 4.72 13.74
CA ILE A 8 -3.90 5.40 12.51
C ILE A 8 -4.08 4.33 11.43
N LYS A 9 -5.18 4.41 10.68
CA LYS A 9 -5.47 3.52 9.56
C LYS A 9 -5.43 4.30 8.26
N SER A 10 -4.77 3.75 7.26
CA SER A 10 -4.63 4.32 5.92
C SER A 10 -5.22 3.37 4.89
N LEU A 11 -6.10 3.90 4.03
CA LEU A 11 -6.51 3.27 2.79
C LEU A 11 -5.88 4.05 1.64
N GLN A 12 -5.00 3.42 0.86
CA GLN A 12 -4.34 4.06 -0.28
C GLN A 12 -4.81 3.46 -1.60
N ILE A 13 -5.27 4.31 -2.50
CA ILE A 13 -5.73 3.93 -3.84
C ILE A 13 -4.74 4.50 -4.85
N GLY A 14 -4.07 3.65 -5.60
CA GLY A 14 -3.10 4.02 -6.63
C GLY A 14 -3.58 3.59 -8.02
N MET A 15 -2.95 4.15 -9.07
CA MET A 15 -3.27 3.78 -10.44
C MET A 15 -2.48 2.57 -10.91
N HIS A 16 -1.22 2.40 -10.51
CA HIS A 16 -0.38 1.26 -10.91
C HIS A 16 0.49 0.75 -9.76
N TRP A 17 1.03 -0.45 -9.93
CA TRP A 17 2.06 -1.02 -9.06
C TRP A 17 3.46 -0.76 -9.61
N PHE A 18 4.35 -0.15 -8.82
CA PHE A 18 5.68 0.28 -9.31
C PHE A 18 6.53 -0.84 -9.94
N PRO A 19 6.62 -2.05 -9.35
CA PRO A 19 7.30 -3.19 -10.00
C PRO A 19 6.70 -3.62 -11.34
N GLU A 20 5.41 -3.34 -11.59
CA GLU A 20 4.74 -3.68 -12.85
C GLU A 20 4.83 -2.52 -13.87
N ARG A 21 4.79 -1.28 -13.40
CA ARG A 21 4.90 -0.07 -14.24
C ARG A 21 5.66 1.03 -13.51
N ALA A 22 6.81 1.40 -14.06
CA ALA A 22 7.64 2.44 -13.49
C ALA A 22 7.03 3.84 -13.68
N GLY A 23 7.03 4.63 -12.61
CA GLY A 23 6.56 6.01 -12.58
C GLY A 23 6.91 6.68 -11.24
N GLY A 24 7.06 8.01 -11.25
CA GLY A 24 7.44 8.76 -10.04
C GLY A 24 6.38 8.67 -8.93
N LEU A 25 5.10 8.77 -9.32
CA LEU A 25 3.98 8.64 -8.39
C LEU A 25 3.83 7.20 -7.87
N ASP A 26 3.96 6.20 -8.75
CA ASP A 26 3.86 4.79 -8.37
C ASP A 26 4.99 4.39 -7.41
N ARG A 27 6.20 4.92 -7.63
CA ARG A 27 7.33 4.76 -6.69
C ARG A 27 7.04 5.38 -5.33
N MET A 28 6.45 6.57 -5.30
CA MET A 28 6.07 7.25 -4.06
C MET A 28 5.04 6.41 -3.30
N TYR A 29 3.98 5.95 -3.98
CA TYR A 29 2.98 5.04 -3.41
C TYR A 29 3.64 3.79 -2.83
N TYR A 30 4.41 3.07 -3.65
CA TYR A 30 5.10 1.83 -3.28
C TYR A 30 6.01 2.01 -2.07
N SER A 31 6.79 3.10 -2.04
CA SER A 31 7.70 3.38 -0.92
C SER A 31 6.93 3.76 0.36
N LEU A 32 5.85 4.52 0.22
CA LEU A 32 5.05 4.97 1.35
C LEU A 32 4.32 3.79 2.01
N VAL A 33 3.66 2.93 1.23
CA VAL A 33 2.95 1.77 1.78
C VAL A 33 3.89 0.81 2.51
N GLY A 34 5.14 0.67 2.05
CA GLY A 34 6.17 -0.13 2.72
C GLY A 34 6.71 0.48 4.01
N ALA A 35 6.78 1.83 4.10
CA ALA A 35 7.36 2.52 5.26
C ALA A 35 6.37 2.72 6.41
N LEU A 36 5.09 2.95 6.10
CA LEU A 36 4.05 3.30 7.08
C LEU A 36 3.85 2.29 8.24
N PRO A 37 3.92 0.96 8.03
CA PRO A 37 3.85 0.00 9.15
C PRO A 37 4.93 0.24 10.21
N GLY A 38 6.14 0.62 9.79
CA GLY A 38 7.24 0.96 10.71
C GLY A 38 6.97 2.22 11.54
N ALA A 39 6.03 3.07 11.11
CA ALA A 39 5.57 4.26 11.83
C ALA A 39 4.30 4.03 12.68
N GLY A 40 3.83 2.78 12.79
CA GLY A 40 2.63 2.43 13.56
C GLY A 40 1.31 2.72 12.84
N VAL A 41 1.35 2.83 11.50
CA VAL A 41 0.16 3.02 10.67
C VAL A 41 -0.27 1.68 10.06
N GLU A 42 -1.53 1.30 10.25
CA GLU A 42 -2.14 0.16 9.58
C GLU A 42 -2.48 0.54 8.14
N VAL A 43 -1.89 -0.15 7.16
CA VAL A 43 -2.07 0.15 5.73
C VAL A 43 -2.90 -0.91 5.03
N ARG A 44 -3.89 -0.44 4.26
CA ARG A 44 -4.59 -1.20 3.22
C ARG A 44 -4.55 -0.42 1.91
N GLY A 45 -4.66 -1.11 0.79
CA GLY A 45 -4.70 -0.40 -0.49
C GLY A 45 -5.16 -1.22 -1.68
N LEU A 46 -5.36 -0.50 -2.77
CA LEU A 46 -5.86 -1.00 -4.05
C LEU A 46 -5.10 -0.31 -5.19
N VAL A 47 -4.70 -1.07 -6.21
CA VAL A 47 -4.10 -0.55 -7.45
C VAL A 47 -4.58 -1.33 -8.66
N ALA A 48 -4.53 -0.73 -9.85
CA ALA A 48 -4.57 -1.53 -11.07
C ALA A 48 -3.22 -2.28 -11.14
N GLY A 49 -3.30 -3.60 -11.18
CA GLY A 49 -2.16 -4.49 -11.04
C GLY A 49 -2.59 -5.94 -10.89
N SER A 50 -1.65 -6.83 -11.18
CA SER A 50 -1.90 -8.26 -11.14
C SER A 50 -2.07 -8.79 -9.70
N PRO A 51 -2.47 -10.06 -9.51
CA PRO A 51 -2.46 -10.69 -8.18
C PRO A 51 -1.11 -10.63 -7.45
N LYS A 52 0.00 -10.44 -8.19
CA LYS A 52 1.35 -10.31 -7.65
C LYS A 52 1.49 -9.13 -6.68
N VAL A 53 0.65 -8.09 -6.80
CA VAL A 53 0.60 -6.97 -5.83
C VAL A 53 0.33 -7.47 -4.41
N ALA A 54 -0.59 -8.43 -4.26
CA ALA A 54 -0.90 -9.01 -2.96
C ALA A 54 0.26 -9.85 -2.44
N ASP A 55 0.92 -10.61 -3.30
CA ASP A 55 2.09 -11.42 -2.93
C ASP A 55 3.26 -10.54 -2.47
N ASP A 56 3.54 -9.45 -3.19
CA ASP A 56 4.62 -8.50 -2.88
C ASP A 56 4.39 -7.76 -1.55
N THR A 57 3.15 -7.72 -1.05
CA THR A 57 2.76 -6.91 0.13
C THR A 57 2.19 -7.73 1.28
N GLY A 58 2.21 -9.06 1.20
CA GLY A 58 1.56 -9.93 2.19
C GLY A 58 0.06 -9.64 2.33
N GLY A 59 -0.59 -9.24 1.23
CA GLY A 59 -2.01 -8.92 1.15
C GLY A 59 -2.40 -7.53 1.65
N ALA A 60 -1.44 -6.67 2.02
CA ALA A 60 -1.76 -5.30 2.43
C ALA A 60 -2.37 -4.47 1.29
N ILE A 61 -1.89 -4.68 0.06
CA ILE A 61 -2.38 -4.02 -1.15
C ILE A 61 -2.97 -5.09 -2.08
N GLN A 62 -4.09 -4.77 -2.72
CA GLN A 62 -4.77 -5.68 -3.65
C GLN A 62 -4.74 -5.12 -5.08
N GLY A 63 -4.39 -5.96 -6.05
CA GLY A 63 -4.60 -5.69 -7.46
C GLY A 63 -6.06 -5.94 -7.85
N PHE A 64 -6.71 -5.03 -8.57
CA PHE A 64 -8.13 -5.18 -8.96
C PHE A 64 -8.36 -5.34 -10.47
N GLY A 65 -7.31 -5.37 -11.28
CA GLY A 65 -7.42 -5.44 -12.75
C GLY A 65 -6.06 -5.25 -13.42
N PRO A 66 -5.98 -5.34 -14.76
CA PRO A 66 -4.71 -5.10 -15.48
C PRO A 66 -4.16 -3.69 -15.21
N ALA A 67 -2.84 -3.57 -15.12
CA ALA A 67 -2.10 -2.31 -15.00
C ALA A 67 -2.00 -1.52 -16.31
#